data_AF-E0N6L1-F1
#
_entry.id   AF-E0N6L1-F1
#
_cell.length_a   1.000
_cell.length_b   1.000
_cell.length_c   1.000
_cell.angle_alpha   90.00
_cell.angle_beta   90.00
_cell.angle_gamma   90.00
#
_symmetry.space_group_name_H-M   'P 1'
#
loop_
_entity.id
_entity.type
_entity.pdbx_description
1 polymer ?
#
loop_
_entity_poly.entity_id
_entity_poly.type
_entity_poly.pdbx_seq_one_letter_code
_entity_poly.pdbx_strand_id
1 'polypeptide(L)'
;MKAGSRLYSESGKTQTVRNTVVKPKPLKAYNLTVADWHTYFVKGSQAETEGVWVHNACPPRKTPSTPIYEDDSEAYAAAKKLGYRKIKERTKNNTAIFKKGNSYISRDRDGHNGGAWKEASSPKKLNRKETRNGTFDKNLNRIGD
;
A
#
# COMPACT_ATOMS: atom_id res chain seq x y z
N MET A 1 3.36 -13.67 -19.86
CA MET A 1 3.00 -12.47 -20.65
C MET A 1 2.05 -12.85 -21.77
N LYS A 2 1.23 -11.92 -22.27
CA LYS A 2 0.28 -12.17 -23.39
C LYS A 2 0.53 -11.19 -24.54
N ALA A 3 0.08 -11.51 -25.75
CA ALA A 3 0.07 -10.55 -26.86
C ALA A 3 -0.61 -9.23 -26.45
N GLY A 4 -0.07 -8.10 -26.91
CA GLY A 4 -0.48 -6.74 -26.52
C GLY A 4 0.16 -6.21 -25.22
N SER A 5 0.85 -7.06 -24.43
CA SER A 5 1.55 -6.58 -23.23
C SER A 5 2.64 -5.58 -23.60
N ARG A 6 2.76 -4.51 -22.82
CA ARG A 6 3.81 -3.48 -22.97
C ARG A 6 4.96 -3.77 -22.04
N LEU A 7 6.17 -3.74 -22.57
CA LEU A 7 7.44 -3.95 -21.89
C LEU A 7 8.26 -2.68 -21.95
N TYR A 8 8.79 -2.23 -20.83
CA TYR A 8 9.76 -1.14 -20.83
C TYR A 8 11.15 -1.69 -21.10
N SER A 9 11.91 -0.99 -21.94
CA SER A 9 13.29 -1.32 -22.26
C SER A 9 14.30 -0.47 -21.51
N GLU A 10 15.58 -0.83 -21.64
CA GLU A 10 16.70 -0.09 -21.06
C GLU A 10 16.87 1.34 -21.59
N SER A 11 16.41 1.60 -22.81
CA SER A 11 16.40 2.95 -23.39
C SER A 11 15.18 3.80 -22.98
N GLY A 12 14.32 3.28 -22.09
CA GLY A 12 13.07 3.93 -21.70
C GLY A 12 11.94 3.80 -22.74
N LYS A 13 12.18 3.11 -23.85
CA LYS A 13 11.17 2.85 -24.88
C LYS A 13 10.21 1.74 -24.45
N THR A 14 9.06 1.68 -25.12
CA THR A 14 8.13 0.56 -24.97
C THR A 14 8.29 -0.43 -26.11
N GLN A 15 8.41 -1.71 -25.78
CA GLN A 15 8.27 -2.86 -26.69
C GLN A 15 6.88 -3.50 -26.48
N THR A 16 6.23 -3.96 -27.55
CA THR A 16 4.92 -4.62 -27.46
C THR A 16 5.05 -6.11 -27.80
N VAL A 17 4.54 -6.97 -26.92
CA VAL A 17 4.50 -8.41 -27.17
C VAL A 17 3.54 -8.69 -28.33
N ARG A 18 4.06 -9.19 -29.46
CA ARG A 18 3.20 -9.54 -30.62
C ARG A 18 2.57 -10.92 -30.50
N ASN A 19 3.36 -11.91 -30.08
CA ASN A 19 2.91 -13.29 -29.91
C ASN A 19 3.75 -14.00 -28.84
N THR A 20 3.21 -15.06 -28.24
CA THR A 20 3.92 -15.94 -27.30
C THR A 20 3.82 -17.38 -27.77
N VAL A 21 4.97 -18.02 -27.99
CA VAL A 21 5.05 -19.43 -28.40
C VAL A 21 5.69 -20.22 -27.28
N VAL A 22 4.98 -21.22 -26.75
CA VAL A 22 5.54 -22.16 -25.77
C VAL A 22 6.21 -23.29 -26.53
N LYS A 23 7.52 -23.45 -26.35
CA LYS A 23 8.28 -24.57 -26.90
C LYS A 23 8.48 -25.60 -25.79
N PRO A 24 8.03 -26.86 -25.93
CA PRO A 24 8.24 -27.92 -24.94
C PRO A 24 9.68 -28.46 -25.03
N LYS A 25 10.66 -27.57 -24.87
CA LYS A 25 12.09 -27.90 -24.87
C LYS A 25 12.60 -27.74 -23.43
N PRO A 26 13.38 -28.70 -22.89
CA PRO A 26 14.09 -28.50 -21.64
C PRO A 26 15.04 -27.31 -21.74
N LEU A 27 15.02 -26.43 -20.75
CA LEU A 27 15.86 -25.23 -20.70
C LEU A 27 16.52 -25.16 -19.33
N LYS A 28 17.79 -24.77 -19.29
CA LYS A 28 18.46 -24.40 -18.04
C LYS A 28 18.11 -22.94 -17.73
N ALA A 29 17.34 -22.73 -16.67
CA ALA A 29 16.96 -21.41 -16.19
C ALA A 29 17.63 -21.11 -14.86
N TYR A 30 17.87 -19.83 -14.59
CA TYR A 30 18.42 -19.35 -13.33
C TYR A 30 17.48 -18.31 -12.74
N ASN A 31 17.23 -18.40 -11.43
CA ASN A 31 16.55 -17.36 -10.68
C ASN A 31 17.61 -16.42 -10.11
N LEU A 32 17.43 -15.13 -10.35
CA LEU A 32 18.32 -14.09 -9.83
C LEU A 32 17.61 -13.34 -8.71
N THR A 33 18.36 -12.95 -7.68
CA THR A 33 17.92 -11.99 -6.68
C THR A 33 18.99 -10.91 -6.58
N VAL A 34 18.62 -9.68 -6.94
CA VAL A 34 19.52 -8.52 -6.87
C VAL A 34 19.31 -7.85 -5.52
N ALA A 35 20.38 -7.68 -4.72
CA ALA A 35 20.25 -7.26 -3.32
C ALA A 35 19.60 -5.88 -3.17
N ASP A 36 20.31 -4.82 -3.60
CA ASP A 36 19.92 -3.43 -3.30
C ASP A 36 18.78 -2.90 -4.18
N TRP A 37 18.43 -3.63 -5.25
CA TRP A 37 17.48 -3.18 -6.26
C TRP A 37 16.39 -4.20 -6.48
N HIS A 38 15.14 -3.79 -6.25
CA HIS A 38 13.98 -4.64 -6.50
C HIS A 38 13.71 -4.83 -7.99
N THR A 39 14.05 -3.85 -8.83
CA THR A 39 13.79 -3.84 -10.27
C THR A 39 15.09 -3.69 -11.02
N TYR A 40 15.32 -4.50 -12.04
CA TYR A 40 16.57 -4.55 -12.81
C TYR A 40 16.32 -5.01 -14.25
N PHE A 41 17.31 -4.85 -15.12
CA PHE A 41 17.25 -5.30 -16.51
C PHE A 41 17.84 -6.69 -16.68
N VAL A 42 17.23 -7.48 -17.57
CA VAL A 42 17.83 -8.72 -18.07
C VAL A 42 17.94 -8.65 -19.58
N LYS A 43 19.14 -8.92 -20.09
CA LYS A 43 19.48 -8.98 -21.52
C LYS A 43 20.41 -10.17 -21.75
N GLY A 44 20.18 -10.92 -22.82
CA GLY A 44 21.12 -11.97 -23.24
C GLY A 44 22.39 -11.34 -23.82
N SER A 45 23.55 -11.93 -23.55
CA SER A 45 24.84 -11.41 -24.04
C SER A 45 24.93 -11.27 -25.57
N GLN A 46 24.10 -12.02 -26.31
CA GLN A 46 23.99 -11.99 -27.77
C GLN A 46 22.58 -11.57 -28.24
N ALA A 47 21.78 -10.97 -27.36
CA ALA A 47 20.44 -10.54 -27.72
C ALA A 47 20.50 -9.32 -28.65
N GLU A 48 19.91 -9.45 -29.84
CA GLU A 48 19.74 -8.35 -30.80
C GLU A 48 18.70 -7.31 -30.33
N THR A 49 17.87 -7.67 -29.34
CA THR A 49 16.84 -6.80 -28.77
C THR A 49 17.27 -6.17 -27.45
N GLU A 50 16.68 -5.02 -27.14
CA GLU A 50 16.89 -4.34 -25.86
C GLU A 50 16.46 -5.22 -24.67
N GLY A 51 17.13 -5.03 -23.53
CA GLY A 51 16.78 -5.70 -22.29
C GLY A 51 15.35 -5.36 -21.83
N VAL A 52 14.82 -6.20 -20.95
CA VAL A 52 13.50 -6.00 -20.33
C VAL A 52 13.63 -5.73 -18.84
N TRP A 53 12.80 -4.83 -18.32
CA TRP A 53 12.65 -4.68 -16.88
C TRP A 53 12.00 -5.94 -16.28
N VAL A 54 12.63 -6.45 -15.23
CA VAL A 54 12.12 -7.50 -14.36
C VAL A 54 12.27 -7.05 -12.91
N HIS A 55 11.67 -7.79 -11.98
CA HIS A 55 11.82 -7.50 -10.57
C HIS A 55 12.10 -8.79 -9.79
N ASN A 56 12.75 -8.65 -8.63
CA ASN A 56 12.87 -9.73 -7.63
C ASN A 56 11.47 -10.24 -7.25
N ALA A 57 11.40 -11.39 -6.58
CA ALA A 57 10.14 -11.86 -6.02
C ALA A 57 9.44 -10.74 -5.22
N CYS A 58 8.26 -10.32 -5.67
CA CYS A 58 7.46 -9.38 -4.91
C CYS A 58 7.02 -10.09 -3.63
N PRO A 59 7.13 -9.46 -2.45
CA PRO A 59 6.34 -9.91 -1.32
C PRO A 59 4.87 -9.93 -1.77
N PRO A 60 4.06 -10.86 -1.25
CA PRO A 60 2.65 -10.94 -1.59
C PRO A 60 2.06 -9.53 -1.49
N ARG A 61 1.37 -9.10 -2.56
CA ARG A 61 0.67 -7.81 -2.54
C ARG A 61 -0.14 -7.79 -1.25
N LYS A 62 0.12 -6.81 -0.38
CA LYS A 62 -0.82 -6.50 0.69
C LYS A 62 -2.14 -6.32 -0.04
N THR A 63 -3.09 -7.22 0.22
CA THR A 63 -4.46 -7.15 -0.30
C THR A 63 -4.97 -5.73 -0.12
N PRO A 64 -5.97 -5.24 -0.88
CA PRO A 64 -6.65 -4.01 -0.50
C PRO A 64 -7.00 -4.19 0.97
N SER A 65 -6.34 -3.43 1.82
CA SER A 65 -6.42 -3.65 3.24
C SER A 65 -7.77 -3.09 3.61
N THR A 66 -8.72 -3.97 3.91
CA THR A 66 -10.00 -3.53 4.42
C THR A 66 -9.74 -2.73 5.69
N PRO A 67 -10.43 -1.59 5.88
CA PRO A 67 -10.41 -0.87 7.14
C PRO A 67 -10.63 -1.84 8.31
N ILE A 68 -9.89 -1.69 9.40
CA ILE A 68 -10.16 -2.47 10.62
C ILE A 68 -11.58 -2.19 11.15
N TYR A 69 -12.08 -0.98 10.90
CA TYR A 69 -13.46 -0.59 11.16
C TYR A 69 -14.10 -0.14 9.85
N GLU A 70 -15.06 -0.92 9.38
CA GLU A 70 -15.73 -0.68 8.10
C GLU A 70 -16.53 0.63 8.13
N ASP A 71 -17.16 0.91 9.27
CA ASP A 71 -17.99 2.08 9.48
C ASP A 71 -17.74 2.82 10.81
N ASP A 72 -18.47 3.91 11.00
CA ASP A 72 -18.36 4.76 12.18
C ASP A 72 -19.02 4.14 13.43
N SER A 73 -19.90 3.13 13.26
CA SER A 73 -20.55 2.41 14.36
C SER A 73 -19.57 1.46 15.03
N GLU A 74 -18.85 0.67 14.24
CA GLU A 74 -17.78 -0.21 14.73
C GLU A 74 -16.66 0.59 15.40
N ALA A 75 -16.23 1.66 14.73
CA ALA A 75 -15.25 2.58 15.30
C ALA A 75 -15.76 3.20 16.61
N TYR A 76 -17.04 3.58 16.70
CA TYR A 76 -17.59 4.13 17.94
C TYR A 76 -17.55 3.11 19.10
N ALA A 77 -17.92 1.85 18.84
CA ALA A 77 -17.86 0.81 19.85
C ALA A 77 -16.42 0.58 20.36
N ALA A 78 -15.43 0.58 19.47
CA ALA A 78 -14.03 0.42 19.84
C ALA A 78 -13.46 1.66 20.56
N ALA A 79 -13.72 2.86 20.04
CA ALA A 79 -13.30 4.12 20.65
C ALA A 79 -13.85 4.28 22.08
N LYS A 80 -15.11 3.88 22.31
CA LYS A 80 -15.73 3.89 23.63
C LYS A 80 -14.98 3.00 24.62
N LYS A 81 -14.56 1.80 24.21
CA LYS A 81 -13.74 0.89 25.04
C LYS A 81 -12.37 1.48 25.39
N LEU A 82 -11.81 2.31 24.51
CA LEU A 82 -10.55 3.03 24.74
C LEU A 82 -10.71 4.31 25.60
N GLY A 83 -11.94 4.65 25.99
CA GLY A 83 -12.26 5.84 26.79
C GLY A 83 -12.39 7.12 25.96
N TYR A 84 -12.59 7.01 24.64
CA TYR A 84 -12.86 8.16 23.78
C TYR A 84 -14.37 8.41 23.69
N ARG A 85 -14.75 9.69 23.62
CA ARG A 85 -16.14 10.12 23.39
C ARG A 85 -16.31 10.68 21.98
N LYS A 86 -17.42 10.35 21.32
CA LYS A 86 -17.77 10.91 20.01
C LYS A 86 -18.04 12.41 20.13
N ILE A 87 -17.59 13.20 19.15
CA ILE A 87 -17.90 14.63 19.05
C ILE A 87 -18.73 14.93 17.80
N LYS A 88 -19.30 16.14 17.72
CA LYS A 88 -20.11 16.59 16.58
C LYS A 88 -19.26 16.86 15.33
N GLU A 89 -18.00 17.29 15.52
CA GLU A 89 -17.07 17.53 14.41
C GLU A 89 -16.73 16.22 13.68
N ARG A 90 -16.53 16.33 12.37
CA ARG A 90 -16.14 15.22 11.50
C ARG A 90 -14.93 15.61 10.68
N THR A 91 -14.21 14.63 10.16
CA THR A 91 -13.13 14.88 9.20
C THR A 91 -13.69 15.43 7.89
N LYS A 92 -12.83 16.00 7.04
CA LYS A 92 -13.18 16.51 5.70
C LYS A 92 -13.89 15.47 4.82
N ASN A 93 -13.59 14.19 5.05
CA ASN A 93 -14.17 13.06 4.33
C ASN A 93 -15.35 12.44 5.09
N ASN A 94 -16.00 13.23 5.95
CA ASN A 94 -17.21 12.87 6.68
C ASN A 94 -17.05 11.62 7.57
N THR A 95 -15.92 11.49 8.28
CA THR A 95 -15.65 10.41 9.24
C THR A 95 -15.83 10.92 10.67
N ALA A 96 -16.45 10.13 11.54
CA ALA A 96 -16.60 10.48 12.95
C ALA A 96 -15.25 10.71 13.62
N ILE A 97 -15.21 11.69 14.51
CA ILE A 97 -14.08 11.98 15.36
C ILE A 97 -14.45 11.62 16.80
N PHE A 98 -13.50 11.01 17.49
CA PHE A 98 -13.59 10.68 18.91
C PHE A 98 -12.47 11.39 19.66
N LYS A 99 -12.77 11.90 20.86
CA LYS A 99 -11.86 12.72 21.67
C LYS A 99 -11.59 12.08 23.03
N LYS A 100 -10.34 12.14 23.50
CA LYS A 100 -9.90 11.81 24.88
C LYS A 100 -8.78 12.76 25.29
N GLY A 101 -9.04 13.64 26.25
CA GLY A 101 -8.08 14.69 26.63
C GLY A 101 -7.71 15.57 25.41
N ASN A 102 -6.42 15.65 25.09
CA ASN A 102 -5.88 16.35 23.91
C ASN A 102 -5.72 15.47 22.66
N SER A 103 -6.13 14.20 22.73
CA SER A 103 -6.07 13.25 21.64
C SER A 103 -7.39 13.18 20.89
N TYR A 104 -7.30 13.18 19.55
CA TYR A 104 -8.43 13.06 18.64
C TYR A 104 -8.15 11.94 17.65
N ILE A 105 -9.07 10.98 17.53
CA ILE A 105 -8.95 9.85 16.63
C ILE A 105 -10.09 9.81 15.61
N SER A 106 -9.80 9.32 14.41
CA SER A 106 -10.79 8.87 13.42
C SER A 106 -10.37 7.50 12.92
N ARG A 107 -11.32 6.65 12.49
CA ARG A 107 -10.98 5.35 11.91
C ARG A 107 -10.08 5.52 10.68
N ASP A 108 -9.15 4.59 10.51
CA ASP A 108 -8.35 4.50 9.29
C ASP A 108 -9.20 3.92 8.15
N ARG A 109 -9.52 4.76 7.17
CA ARG A 109 -10.34 4.38 6.01
C ARG A 109 -9.55 3.71 4.89
N ASP A 110 -8.23 3.88 4.89
CA ASP A 110 -7.37 3.35 3.84
C ASP A 110 -6.91 1.92 4.20
N GLY A 111 -7.00 1.57 5.49
CA GLY A 111 -6.69 0.23 6.04
C GLY A 111 -5.22 -0.17 6.00
N HIS A 112 -4.33 0.69 5.49
CA HIS A 112 -2.95 0.30 5.20
C HIS A 112 -2.22 -0.27 6.43
N ASN A 113 -1.65 -1.47 6.28
CA ASN A 113 -0.74 -2.11 7.25
C ASN A 113 -1.30 -2.37 8.65
N GLY A 114 -2.61 -2.61 8.79
CA GLY A 114 -3.21 -2.88 10.10
C GLY A 114 -3.47 -1.61 10.92
N GLY A 115 -3.55 -0.45 10.26
CA GLY A 115 -4.02 0.79 10.86
C GLY A 115 -5.50 0.72 11.22
N ALA A 116 -5.82 1.00 12.47
CA ALA A 116 -7.18 1.13 12.98
C ALA A 116 -7.57 2.60 13.15
N TRP A 117 -6.61 3.44 13.54
CA TRP A 117 -6.85 4.85 13.89
C TRP A 117 -5.86 5.77 13.19
N LYS A 118 -6.35 6.94 12.76
CA LYS A 118 -5.54 8.14 12.58
C LYS A 118 -5.71 8.99 13.83
N GLU A 119 -4.62 9.50 14.38
CA GLU A 119 -4.63 10.31 15.61
C GLU A 119 -3.98 11.67 15.39
N ALA A 120 -4.52 12.71 16.02
CA ALA A 120 -3.92 14.04 16.01
C ALA A 120 -4.32 14.84 17.26
N SER A 121 -3.60 15.95 17.48
CA SER A 121 -3.89 16.87 18.59
C SER A 121 -5.10 17.80 18.38
N SER A 122 -5.77 17.73 17.21
CA SER A 122 -7.01 18.46 16.94
C SER A 122 -7.78 17.88 15.74
N PRO A 123 -9.10 18.16 15.64
CA PRO A 123 -9.93 17.71 14.50
C PRO A 123 -9.42 18.20 13.14
N LYS A 124 -8.92 19.45 13.08
CA LYS A 124 -8.38 20.03 11.85
C LYS A 124 -7.13 19.27 11.37
N LYS A 125 -6.28 18.83 12.29
CA LYS A 125 -5.04 18.10 12.00
C LYS A 125 -5.27 16.67 11.51
N LEU A 126 -6.41 16.04 11.82
CA LEU A 126 -6.75 14.72 11.27
C LEU A 126 -6.92 14.71 9.73
N ASN A 127 -7.08 15.87 9.11
CA ASN A 127 -7.41 15.98 7.68
C ASN A 127 -6.22 15.94 6.73
N ARG A 128 -4.98 15.95 7.24
CA ARG A 128 -3.74 15.95 6.46
C ARG A 128 -2.72 14.98 7.07
N LYS A 129 -1.96 14.29 6.22
CA LYS A 129 -0.97 13.30 6.66
C LYS A 129 0.16 13.97 7.44
N GLU A 130 0.53 15.17 7.04
CA GLU A 130 1.67 15.92 7.56
C GLU A 130 1.40 16.53 8.95
N THR A 131 0.12 16.62 9.35
CA THR A 131 -0.29 17.25 10.60
C THR A 131 -0.88 16.29 11.61
N ARG A 132 -1.18 15.05 11.23
CA ARG A 132 -1.52 13.97 12.15
C ARG A 132 -0.29 13.47 12.89
N ASN A 133 -0.49 12.91 14.08
CA ASN A 133 0.58 12.29 14.88
C ASN A 133 0.93 10.87 14.38
N GLY A 134 0.04 10.27 13.58
CA GLY A 134 0.32 9.06 12.81
C GLY A 134 -0.89 8.15 12.60
N THR A 135 -0.57 6.93 12.18
CA THR A 135 -1.46 5.78 12.06
C THR A 135 -1.17 4.82 13.21
N PHE A 136 -2.22 4.32 13.84
CA PHE A 136 -2.14 3.50 15.05
C PHE A 136 -2.95 2.21 14.87
N ASP A 137 -2.52 1.14 15.54
CA ASP A 137 -3.25 -0.11 15.63
C ASP A 137 -4.51 0.01 16.51
N LYS A 138 -5.29 -1.07 16.66
CA LYS A 138 -6.52 -1.11 17.46
C LYS A 138 -6.33 -0.72 18.95
N ASN A 139 -5.12 -0.82 19.46
CA ASN A 139 -4.76 -0.57 20.86
C ASN A 139 -4.09 0.81 21.05
N LEU A 140 -4.05 1.63 20.00
CA LEU A 140 -3.36 2.93 19.99
C LEU A 140 -1.83 2.83 20.14
N ASN A 141 -1.23 1.74 19.65
CA ASN A 141 0.21 1.70 19.40
C ASN A 141 0.50 2.29 18.02
N ARG A 142 1.50 3.18 17.92
CA ARG A 142 1.85 3.83 16.66
C ARG A 142 2.53 2.83 15.72
N ILE A 143 2.07 2.77 14.46
CA ILE A 143 2.57 1.82 13.45
C ILE A 143 3.13 2.49 12.19
N GLY A 144 2.96 3.80 12.05
CA GLY A 144 3.52 4.55 10.92
C GLY A 144 2.84 5.89 10.72
N ASP A 145 3.16 6.54 9.59
CA ASP A 145 2.54 7.79 9.15
C ASP A 145 1.81 7.65 7.83
#